data_AF-A0A165NMS4-F1
#
_entry.id   AF-A0A165NMS4-F1
#
_cell.length_a   1.000
_cell.length_b   1.000
_cell.length_c   1.000
_cell.angle_alpha   90.00
_cell.angle_beta   90.00
_cell.angle_gamma   90.00
#
_symmetry.space_group_name_H-M   'P 1'
#
loop_
_entity.id
_entity.type
_entity.pdbx_description
1 polymer ?
#
loop_
_entity_poly.entity_id
_entity_poly.type
_entity_poly.pdbx_seq_one_letter_code
_entity_poly.pdbx_strand_id
1 'polypeptide(L)' 'MNTLNDQLSMWKNKNQPVPVKKKKEKTSDKAQKAHSEKLSDRDIRELMGMNRPRYEKRGGAIRQR' A
#
# COMPACT_ATOMS: atom_id res chain seq x y z
N MET A 1 -13.84 51.79 9.75
CA MET A 1 -13.08 50.99 10.75
C MET A 1 -13.11 49.56 10.28
N ASN A 2 -11.95 48.95 10.01
CA ASN A 2 -11.91 47.55 9.61
C ASN A 2 -12.28 46.69 10.81
N THR A 3 -13.18 45.74 10.63
CA THR A 3 -13.60 44.85 11.73
C THR A 3 -12.52 43.79 11.98
N LEU A 4 -12.56 43.15 13.16
CA LEU A 4 -11.67 42.03 13.48
C LEU A 4 -11.76 40.92 12.40
N ASN A 5 -12.97 40.72 11.87
CA ASN A 5 -13.23 39.76 10.80
C ASN A 5 -12.53 40.12 9.48
N ASP A 6 -12.45 41.41 9.14
CA ASP A 6 -11.71 41.88 7.96
C ASP A 6 -10.21 41.61 8.11
N GLN A 7 -9.64 41.89 9.28
CA GLN A 7 -8.23 41.62 9.54
C GLN A 7 -7.91 40.12 9.49
N LEU A 8 -8.77 39.26 10.06
CA LEU A 8 -8.62 37.81 9.98
C LEU A 8 -8.73 37.29 8.54
N SER A 9 -9.66 37.82 7.75
CA SER A 9 -9.83 37.46 6.33
C SER A 9 -8.57 37.82 5.53
N MET A 10 -8.04 39.03 5.73
CA MET A 10 -6.80 39.48 5.09
C MET A 10 -5.58 38.64 5.49
N TRP A 11 -5.47 38.26 6.76
CA TRP A 11 -4.38 37.40 7.25
C TRP A 11 -4.46 36.00 6.63
N LYS A 12 -5.66 35.41 6.59
CA LYS A 12 -5.89 34.09 6.00
C LYS A 12 -5.55 34.03 4.51
N ASN A 13 -5.84 35.11 3.78
CA ASN A 13 -5.53 35.20 2.34
C ASN A 13 -4.04 35.42 2.08
N LYS A 14 -3.34 36.20 2.92
CA LYS A 14 -1.88 36.41 2.80
C LYS A 14 -1.06 35.19 3.19
N ASN A 15 -1.50 34.44 4.19
CA ASN A 15 -0.75 33.32 4.77
C ASN A 15 -1.26 31.95 4.32
N GLN A 16 -2.22 31.90 3.40
CA GLN A 16 -2.62 30.63 2.81
C GLN A 16 -1.44 30.10 1.98
N PRO A 17 -0.92 28.89 2.29
CA PRO A 17 -0.02 28.22 1.37
C PRO A 17 -0.78 28.02 0.05
N VAL A 18 -0.14 28.41 -1.06
CA VAL A 18 -0.65 28.31 -2.43
C VAL A 18 -1.46 27.01 -2.56
N PRO A 19 -2.72 27.02 -3.02
CA PRO A 19 -3.47 25.79 -3.16
C PRO A 19 -2.70 24.91 -4.13
N VAL A 20 -2.05 23.87 -3.60
CA VAL A 20 -1.54 22.77 -4.41
C VAL A 20 -2.73 22.34 -5.23
N LYS A 21 -2.68 22.64 -6.54
CA LYS A 21 -3.73 22.33 -7.50
C LYS A 21 -4.19 20.92 -7.16
N LYS A 22 -5.44 20.78 -6.69
CA LYS A 22 -6.02 19.47 -6.39
C LYS A 22 -5.99 18.69 -7.69
N LYS A 23 -4.93 17.93 -7.93
CA LYS A 23 -4.90 16.92 -8.99
C LYS A 23 -6.05 16.02 -8.62
N LYS A 24 -7.08 16.01 -9.46
CA LYS A 24 -8.25 15.14 -9.30
C LYS A 24 -7.72 13.71 -9.11
N GLU A 25 -7.75 13.24 -7.87
CA GLU A 25 -7.58 11.83 -7.52
C GLU A 25 -8.77 11.07 -8.10
N LYS A 26 -8.71 10.80 -9.41
CA LYS A 26 -9.66 9.90 -10.09
C LYS A 26 -8.96 8.66 -10.64
N THR A 27 -7.68 8.50 -10.33
CA THR A 27 -6.84 7.42 -10.86
C THR A 27 -6.13 6.60 -9.77
N SER A 28 -6.14 7.03 -8.50
CA SER A 28 -5.53 6.27 -7.40
C SER A 28 -6.26 4.96 -7.14
N ASP A 29 -7.59 4.95 -7.15
CA ASP A 29 -8.35 3.71 -6.90
C ASP A 29 -8.16 2.66 -7.99
N LYS A 30 -7.96 3.09 -9.25
CA LYS A 30 -7.67 2.17 -10.37
C LYS A 30 -6.22 1.66 -10.33
N ALA A 31 -5.26 2.50 -9.93
CA ALA A 31 -3.86 2.12 -9.78
C ALA A 31 -3.64 1.20 -8.56
N GLN A 32 -4.30 1.47 -7.44
CA GLN A 32 -4.27 0.60 -6.24
C GLN A 32 -4.95 -0.75 -6.50
N LYS A 33 -5.97 -0.79 -7.36
CA LYS A 33 -6.64 -2.04 -7.76
C LYS A 33 -5.82 -2.87 -8.76
N ALA A 34 -4.98 -2.22 -9.58
CA ALA A 34 -4.05 -2.90 -10.49
C ALA A 34 -2.86 -3.53 -9.75
N HIS A 35 -2.51 -3.03 -8.58
CA HIS A 35 -1.40 -3.51 -7.74
C HIS A 35 -1.89 -3.93 -6.34
N SER A 36 -3.03 -4.62 -6.25
CA SER A 36 -3.23 -5.45 -5.06
C SER A 36 -2.24 -6.60 -5.16
N GLU A 37 -1.15 -6.56 -4.39
CA GLU A 37 -0.19 -7.65 -4.20
C GLU A 37 -0.89 -8.83 -3.51
N LYS A 38 -1.87 -9.42 -4.20
CA LYS A 38 -2.57 -10.60 -3.74
C LYS A 38 -1.69 -11.78 -4.10
N LEU A 39 -0.86 -12.17 -3.15
CA LEU A 39 -0.22 -13.47 -3.17
C LEU A 39 -1.30 -14.55 -3.28
N SER A 40 -1.14 -15.47 -4.21
CA SER A 40 -1.99 -16.66 -4.24
C SER A 40 -1.71 -17.51 -3.01
N ASP A 41 -2.65 -18.40 -2.67
CA ASP A 41 -2.46 -19.35 -1.57
C ASP A 41 -1.18 -20.21 -1.76
N ARG A 42 -0.81 -20.48 -3.01
CA ARG A 42 0.45 -21.16 -3.35
C ARG A 42 1.66 -20.29 -3.02
N ASP A 43 1.64 -19.01 -3.37
CA ASP A 43 2.74 -18.08 -3.11
C ASP A 43 2.95 -17.88 -1.60
N ILE A 44 1.84 -17.82 -0.84
CA ILE A 44 1.88 -17.78 0.62
C ILE A 44 2.52 -19.07 1.17
N ARG A 45 2.08 -20.24 0.71
CA ARG A 45 2.66 -21.54 1.14
C ARG A 45 4.14 -21.68 0.78
N GLU A 46 4.57 -21.15 -0.35
CA GLU A 46 5.96 -21.16 -0.77
C GLU A 46 6.82 -20.22 0.07
N LEU A 47 6.33 -18.99 0.32
CA LEU A 47 6.97 -18.01 1.20
C LEU A 47 7.12 -18.55 2.63
N MET A 48 6.08 -19.22 3.14
CA MET A 48 6.09 -19.88 4.45
C MET A 48 6.92 -21.17 4.48
N GLY A 49 7.49 -21.59 3.35
CA GLY A 49 8.31 -22.80 3.25
C GLY A 49 7.54 -24.11 3.45
N MET A 50 6.21 -24.09 3.29
CA MET A 50 5.34 -25.25 3.51
C MET A 50 5.45 -26.31 2.39
N ASN A 51 5.74 -25.88 1.16
CA ASN A 51 5.85 -26.76 -0.01
C ASN A 51 7.24 -27.40 -0.16
N ARG A 52 8.03 -27.49 0.91
CA ARG A 52 9.36 -28.10 0.86
C ARG A 52 9.25 -29.63 0.76
N PRO A 53 9.96 -30.29 -0.18
CA PRO A 53 10.03 -31.74 -0.20
C PRO A 53 10.69 -32.23 1.10
N ARG A 54 10.03 -33.17 1.78
CA ARG A 54 10.59 -33.84 2.95
C ARG A 54 11.21 -35.15 2.52
N TYR A 55 12.42 -35.41 2.99
CA TYR A 55 13.12 -36.64 2.70
C TYR A 55 13.21 -37.50 3.96
N GLU A 56 13.03 -38.80 3.79
CA GLU A 56 13.18 -39.80 4.85
C GLU A 56 14.06 -40.96 4.38
N LYS A 57 14.71 -41.63 5.33
CA LYS A 57 15.49 -42.84 5.03
C LYS A 57 14.58 -44.05 5.11
N ARG A 58 14.44 -44.80 4.00
CA ARG A 58 13.78 -46.11 3.96
C ARG A 58 14.76 -47.16 3.42
N GLY A 59 15.22 -48.07 4.29
CA GLY A 59 16.14 -49.13 3.90
C GLY A 59 17.51 -48.63 3.42
N GLY A 60 18.04 -47.57 4.02
CA GLY A 60 19.36 -47.00 3.68
C GLY A 60 19.36 -45.99 2.54
N ALA A 61 18.35 -46.01 1.65
CA ALA A 61 18.17 -44.99 0.62
C ALA A 61 17.38 -43.79 1.16
N ILE A 62 17.73 -42.58 0.72
CA ILE A 62 16.95 -41.36 0.96
C ILE A 62 15.81 -41.31 -0.07
N ARG A 63 14.57 -41.21 0.40
CA ARG A 63 13.37 -41.09 -0.43
C ARG A 63 12.59 -39.86 -0.05
N GLN A 64 11.98 -39.19 -1.02
CA GLN A 64 11.01 -38.14 -0.74
C GLN A 64 9.75 -38.80 -0.14
N ARG A 65 9.25 -38.22 0.94
CA ARG A 65 8.01 -38.61 1.61
C ARG A 65 6.79 -38.07 0.85
#